data_AF-A0A0C2D3I1-F1
#
_entry.id   AF-A0A0C2D3I1-F1
#
_cell.length_a   1.000
_cell.length_b   1.000
_cell.length_c   1.000
_cell.angle_alpha   90.00
_cell.angle_beta   90.00
_cell.angle_gamma   90.00
#
_symmetry.space_group_name_H-M   'P 1'
#
loop_
_entity.id
_entity.type
_entity.pdbx_description
1 polymer ?
#
loop_
_entity_poly.entity_id
_entity_poly.type
_entity_poly.pdbx_seq_one_letter_code
_entity_poly.pdbx_strand_id
1 'polypeptide(L)'
;MEKLSKVCKWFVLAFLAAVLLRGMLVHNVELGKVGVRRSNVGGVVEKDLAPGWRLEMAGLHKVIELPSTYQFLDFLEGDSLEIRTKDNNIVTLDISVPYRIAPGSGWEIVTAGNHVEDGQGSFRFQRLTRETTVGVLRQHLADLQSSDFYDTDRRNAVTARALEVLNEELAPLHVEANAILMRAVFFRPEYEQQLLQIQLNAQNKLLDGARKEVADIQQTLDNYQQRTFALASARAQEWVARLARVDRAYQVGFLAVKPEVRVSAVVEPPDADADADADADAADADADAADADADADAADADADADAPDADADTPDADAAENEALAALTAEELAELEELAAQSIDLEPGAARRKLEELTVAQKTALLTAAAKALGGEPDEYGDNYLLGIKNIQAETLAYDQRLRAEADGVAARLNAEGQALVAEVNGNYEARVNQLLDSPAGRAFVAWQAAANIHFAEELTFQSRDGIPSVLRLRDFARAFMGD
;
A
#
# COMPACT_ATOMS: atom_id res chain seq x y z
N MET A 1 -95.82 23.07 33.00
CA MET A 1 -94.94 22.60 31.90
C MET A 1 -94.52 23.71 30.93
N GLU A 2 -95.34 24.70 30.62
CA GLU A 2 -94.97 25.78 29.67
C GLU A 2 -93.78 26.66 30.08
N LYS A 3 -93.61 26.97 31.38
CA LYS A 3 -92.48 27.78 31.86
C LYS A 3 -91.13 27.07 31.66
N LEU A 4 -91.09 25.74 31.81
CA LEU A 4 -89.88 24.93 31.63
C LEU A 4 -89.45 24.89 30.15
N SER A 5 -90.43 24.78 29.23
CA SER A 5 -90.21 24.83 27.78
C SER A 5 -89.63 26.16 27.31
N LYS A 6 -90.11 27.30 27.83
CA LYS A 6 -89.56 28.63 27.52
C LYS A 6 -88.11 28.78 27.99
N VAL A 7 -87.79 28.32 29.19
CA VAL A 7 -86.41 28.37 29.72
C VAL A 7 -85.47 27.51 28.87
N CYS A 8 -85.89 26.30 28.46
CA CYS A 8 -85.09 25.44 27.59
C CYS A 8 -84.83 26.07 26.22
N LYS A 9 -85.84 26.71 25.60
CA LYS A 9 -85.66 27.41 24.31
C LYS A 9 -84.67 28.58 24.40
N TRP A 10 -84.76 29.38 25.47
CA TRP A 10 -83.80 30.46 25.72
C TRP A 10 -82.40 29.94 25.97
N PHE A 11 -82.26 28.82 26.69
CA PHE A 11 -80.96 28.19 26.92
C PHE A 11 -80.33 27.69 25.62
N VAL A 12 -81.11 27.03 24.75
CA VAL A 12 -80.61 26.57 23.44
C VAL A 12 -80.22 27.75 22.55
N LEU A 13 -81.03 28.81 22.51
CA LEU A 13 -80.71 30.04 21.77
C LEU A 13 -79.45 30.72 22.30
N ALA A 14 -79.31 30.84 23.62
CA ALA A 14 -78.13 31.43 24.25
C ALA A 14 -76.88 30.58 24.01
N PHE A 15 -77.01 29.26 24.06
CA PHE A 15 -75.92 28.33 23.75
C PHE A 15 -75.49 28.45 22.28
N LEU A 16 -76.44 28.47 21.35
CA LEU A 16 -76.16 28.59 19.92
C LEU A 16 -75.58 29.96 19.56
N ALA A 17 -76.06 31.03 20.21
CA ALA A 17 -75.48 32.35 20.13
C ALA A 17 -74.05 32.38 20.70
N ALA A 18 -73.78 31.70 21.81
CA ALA A 18 -72.44 31.61 22.40
C ALA A 18 -71.45 30.82 21.50
N VAL A 19 -71.91 29.76 20.84
CA VAL A 19 -71.10 28.99 19.87
C VAL A 19 -70.80 29.84 18.63
N LEU A 20 -71.79 30.57 18.10
CA LEU A 20 -71.59 31.51 17.00
C LEU A 20 -70.66 32.67 17.38
N LEU A 21 -70.83 33.23 18.59
CA LEU A 21 -69.96 34.29 19.10
C LEU A 21 -68.51 33.79 19.21
N ARG A 22 -68.31 32.56 19.70
CA ARG A 22 -66.98 31.94 19.77
C ARG A 22 -66.36 31.76 18.39
N GLY A 23 -67.14 31.33 17.40
CA GLY A 23 -66.67 31.16 16.02
C GLY A 23 -66.29 32.48 15.33
N MET A 24 -66.93 33.59 15.71
CA MET A 24 -66.63 34.92 15.17
C MET A 24 -65.52 35.67 15.92
N LEU A 25 -65.28 35.33 17.20
CA LEU A 25 -64.36 36.08 18.06
C LEU A 25 -62.99 35.46 18.21
N VAL A 26 -62.79 34.21 17.78
CA VAL A 26 -61.54 33.50 18.03
C VAL A 26 -60.94 33.00 16.74
N HIS A 27 -59.76 33.53 16.41
CA HIS A 27 -58.93 33.04 15.33
C HIS A 27 -57.74 32.27 15.92
N ASN A 28 -57.43 31.12 15.35
CA ASN A 28 -56.31 30.30 15.79
C ASN A 28 -55.14 30.48 14.84
N VAL A 29 -54.04 31.05 15.34
CA VAL A 29 -52.79 31.15 14.57
C VAL A 29 -52.11 29.79 14.64
N GLU A 30 -51.96 29.14 13.49
CA GLU A 30 -51.35 27.82 13.37
C GLU A 30 -49.88 27.80 13.83
N LEU A 31 -49.44 26.64 14.33
CA LEU A 31 -48.04 26.38 14.64
C LEU A 31 -47.21 26.48 13.35
N GLY A 32 -46.13 27.27 13.41
CA GLY A 32 -45.29 27.56 12.23
C GLY A 32 -45.67 28.82 11.47
N LYS A 33 -46.73 29.53 11.88
CA LYS A 33 -47.10 30.85 11.36
C LYS A 33 -47.02 31.93 12.45
N VAL A 34 -46.73 33.16 12.05
CA VAL A 34 -46.85 34.36 12.88
C VAL A 34 -48.09 35.12 12.43
N GLY A 35 -48.97 35.44 13.39
CA GLY A 35 -50.14 36.25 13.13
C GLY A 35 -49.82 37.73 13.31
N VAL A 36 -50.21 38.57 12.36
CA VAL A 36 -50.14 40.03 12.48
C VAL A 36 -51.56 40.57 12.48
N ARG A 37 -51.91 41.36 13.50
CA ARG A 37 -53.24 41.97 13.58
C ARG A 37 -53.29 43.26 12.78
N ARG A 38 -54.14 43.29 11.76
CA ARG A 38 -54.50 44.51 11.04
C ARG A 38 -55.86 45.00 11.50
N SER A 39 -55.94 46.21 12.03
CA SER A 39 -57.22 46.88 12.28
C SER A 39 -57.64 47.70 11.06
N ASN A 40 -58.91 47.61 10.70
CA ASN A 40 -59.49 48.44 9.64
C ASN A 40 -59.51 49.93 10.00
N VAL A 41 -59.47 50.26 11.30
CA VAL A 41 -59.55 51.64 11.82
C VAL A 41 -58.18 52.17 12.25
N GLY A 42 -57.33 51.29 12.83
CA GLY A 42 -56.06 51.68 13.46
C GLY A 42 -54.78 51.21 12.77
N GLY A 43 -54.87 50.63 11.56
CA GLY A 43 -53.68 50.13 10.86
C GLY A 43 -53.13 48.81 11.43
N VAL A 44 -51.87 48.52 11.17
CA VAL A 44 -51.19 47.29 11.59
C VAL A 44 -50.71 47.45 13.04
N VAL A 45 -50.94 46.45 13.88
CA VAL A 45 -50.38 46.42 15.24
C VAL A 45 -48.91 46.03 15.15
N GLU A 46 -48.04 46.85 15.75
CA GLU A 46 -46.57 46.69 15.81
C GLU A 46 -46.13 45.52 16.72
N LYS A 47 -46.84 44.40 16.67
CA LYS A 47 -46.54 43.23 17.48
C LYS A 47 -46.94 41.95 16.75
N ASP A 48 -45.94 41.09 16.61
CA ASP A 48 -46.11 39.73 16.14
C ASP A 48 -46.84 38.88 17.20
N LEU A 49 -47.93 38.24 16.78
CA LEU A 49 -48.70 37.33 17.63
C LEU A 49 -48.11 35.93 17.52
N ALA A 50 -47.65 35.41 18.66
CA ALA A 50 -47.24 34.02 18.78
C ALA A 50 -48.42 33.05 18.51
N PRO A 51 -48.13 31.81 18.06
CA PRO A 51 -49.14 30.79 17.76
C PRO A 51 -50.15 30.57 18.88
N GLY A 52 -51.38 30.22 18.51
CA GLY A 52 -52.47 29.91 19.43
C GLY A 52 -53.72 30.78 19.27
N TRP A 53 -54.62 30.64 20.23
CA TRP A 53 -55.96 31.22 20.20
C TRP A 53 -55.88 32.72 20.48
N ARG A 54 -56.31 33.54 19.53
CA ARG A 54 -56.32 35.01 19.63
C ARG A 54 -57.73 35.53 19.42
N LEU A 55 -58.05 36.60 20.16
CA LEU A 55 -59.34 37.28 20.02
C LEU A 55 -59.29 38.18 18.78
N GLU A 56 -60.13 37.85 17.80
CA GLU A 56 -60.36 38.62 16.58
C GLU A 56 -61.78 39.17 16.61
N MET A 57 -61.96 40.49 16.61
CA MET A 57 -63.31 41.05 16.47
C MET A 57 -63.66 41.13 15.00
N ALA A 58 -64.55 40.22 14.56
CA ALA A 58 -65.07 40.20 13.20
C ALA A 58 -65.51 41.61 12.74
N GLY A 59 -64.90 42.10 11.65
CA GLY A 59 -65.16 43.42 11.05
C GLY A 59 -64.24 44.55 11.49
N LEU A 60 -63.60 44.46 12.67
CA LEU A 60 -62.67 45.48 13.20
C LEU A 60 -61.20 45.10 13.06
N HIS A 61 -60.91 43.81 13.22
CA HIS A 61 -59.58 43.25 13.15
C HIS A 61 -59.57 42.09 12.16
N LYS A 62 -58.49 42.00 11.38
CA LYS A 62 -58.16 40.85 10.53
C LYS A 62 -56.78 40.37 10.95
N VAL A 63 -56.63 39.08 11.27
CA VAL A 63 -55.32 38.47 11.49
C VAL A 63 -54.78 37.98 10.16
N ILE A 64 -53.59 38.46 9.78
CA ILE A 64 -52.86 38.00 8.59
C ILE A 64 -51.80 37.04 9.07
N GLU A 65 -51.78 35.83 8.51
CA GLU A 65 -50.81 34.81 8.87
C GLU A 65 -49.65 34.83 7.90
N LEU A 66 -48.42 34.87 8.44
CA LEU A 66 -47.18 34.77 7.69
C LEU A 66 -46.42 33.51 8.10
N PRO A 67 -45.75 32.81 7.18
CA PRO A 67 -44.92 31.67 7.51
C PRO A 67 -43.72 32.09 8.36
N SER A 68 -43.54 31.47 9.52
CA SER A 68 -42.42 31.72 10.44
C SER A 68 -41.31 30.67 10.38
N THR A 69 -41.59 29.54 9.72
CA THR A 69 -40.63 28.47 9.50
C THR A 69 -39.63 28.83 8.41
N TYR A 70 -38.50 28.15 8.41
CA TYR A 70 -37.56 28.19 7.29
C TYR A 70 -38.26 27.75 6.00
N GLN A 71 -38.05 28.54 4.96
CA GLN A 71 -38.45 28.26 3.60
C GLN A 71 -37.19 28.11 2.75
N PHE A 72 -37.29 27.32 1.69
CA PHE A 72 -36.18 27.09 0.78
C PHE A 72 -36.45 27.81 -0.54
N LEU A 73 -35.51 28.65 -0.97
CA LEU A 73 -35.41 29.07 -2.36
C LEU A 73 -34.55 28.03 -3.07
N ASP A 74 -35.20 27.13 -3.78
CA ASP A 74 -34.56 26.12 -4.58
C ASP A 74 -34.47 26.58 -6.04
N PHE A 75 -33.25 26.60 -6.56
CA PHE A 75 -32.91 26.84 -7.97
C PHE A 75 -32.44 25.52 -8.56
N LEU A 76 -33.40 24.70 -9.00
CA LEU A 76 -33.18 23.35 -9.51
C LEU A 76 -33.78 23.24 -10.91
N GLU A 77 -33.30 22.26 -11.69
CA GLU A 77 -33.88 21.73 -12.94
C GLU A 77 -34.91 22.64 -13.64
N GLY A 78 -34.44 23.46 -14.59
CA GLY A 78 -35.25 24.40 -15.37
C GLY A 78 -35.28 25.83 -14.82
N ASP A 79 -35.08 26.02 -13.51
CA ASP A 79 -34.82 27.32 -12.87
C ASP A 79 -33.40 27.39 -12.26
N SER A 80 -32.49 26.57 -12.79
CA SER A 80 -31.09 26.53 -12.40
C SER A 80 -30.38 27.84 -12.75
N LEU A 81 -29.45 28.27 -11.90
CA LEU A 81 -28.78 29.54 -12.08
C LEU A 81 -27.62 29.41 -13.08
N GLU A 82 -27.79 29.99 -14.27
CA GLU A 82 -26.70 30.10 -15.25
C GLU A 82 -25.87 31.36 -15.00
N ILE A 83 -24.56 31.16 -14.80
CA ILE A 83 -23.60 32.22 -14.52
C ILE A 83 -22.42 32.08 -15.48
N ARG A 84 -21.89 33.23 -15.89
CA ARG A 84 -20.61 33.30 -16.58
C ARG A 84 -19.49 33.55 -15.58
N THR A 85 -18.54 32.63 -15.53
CA THR A 85 -17.39 32.69 -14.62
C THR A 85 -16.32 33.64 -15.12
N LYS A 86 -15.33 33.94 -14.27
CA LYS A 86 -14.22 34.84 -14.59
C LYS A 86 -13.37 34.38 -15.78
N ASP A 87 -13.29 33.07 -16.00
CA ASP A 87 -12.63 32.42 -17.13
C ASP A 87 -13.53 32.29 -18.38
N ASN A 88 -14.64 33.04 -18.42
CA ASN A 88 -15.53 33.18 -19.57
C ASN A 88 -16.34 31.91 -19.90
N ASN A 89 -16.38 30.93 -18.99
CA ASN A 89 -17.16 29.71 -19.11
C ASN A 89 -18.59 29.90 -18.57
N ILE A 90 -19.53 29.11 -19.08
CA ILE A 90 -20.92 29.11 -18.63
C ILE A 90 -21.11 27.90 -17.72
N VAL A 91 -21.57 28.18 -16.49
CA VAL A 91 -21.79 27.18 -15.46
C VAL A 91 -23.24 27.26 -15.01
N THR A 92 -23.87 26.10 -14.91
CA THR A 92 -25.23 25.94 -14.40
C THR A 92 -25.14 25.42 -12.98
N LEU A 93 -25.73 26.17 -12.04
CA LEU A 93 -25.61 25.90 -10.61
C LEU A 93 -26.97 25.53 -10.01
N ASP A 94 -26.97 24.44 -9.25
CA ASP A 94 -28.09 24.08 -8.37
C ASP A 94 -27.82 24.65 -6.98
N ILE A 95 -28.63 25.60 -6.54
CA ILE A 95 -28.46 26.31 -5.27
C ILE A 95 -29.75 26.25 -4.48
N SER A 96 -29.64 25.99 -3.18
CA SER A 96 -30.72 26.08 -2.21
C SER A 96 -30.37 27.11 -1.15
N VAL A 97 -31.24 28.10 -0.94
CA VAL A 97 -31.07 29.14 0.07
C VAL A 97 -32.19 29.02 1.11
N PRO A 98 -31.94 28.41 2.28
CA PRO A 98 -32.85 28.50 3.42
C PRO A 98 -32.93 29.93 3.95
N TYR A 99 -34.14 30.48 3.97
CA TYR A 99 -34.44 31.81 4.49
C TYR A 99 -35.65 31.78 5.42
N ARG A 100 -35.79 32.78 6.27
CA ARG A 100 -36.98 32.99 7.10
C ARG A 100 -37.22 34.48 7.32
N ILE A 101 -38.43 34.82 7.77
CA ILE A 101 -38.74 36.17 8.24
C ILE A 101 -37.95 36.44 9.52
N ALA A 102 -37.34 37.61 9.64
CA ALA A 102 -36.62 38.02 10.83
C ALA A 102 -37.56 37.96 12.06
N PRO A 103 -37.17 37.30 13.16
CA PRO A 103 -38.03 37.14 14.32
C PRO A 103 -38.48 38.50 14.89
N GLY A 104 -39.80 38.74 14.94
CA GLY A 104 -40.37 39.99 15.47
C GLY A 104 -40.63 41.08 14.43
N SER A 105 -40.31 40.83 13.15
CA SER A 105 -40.52 41.77 12.04
C SER A 105 -41.67 41.38 11.10
N GLY A 106 -42.53 40.43 11.49
CA GLY A 106 -43.68 40.04 10.67
C GLY A 106 -44.63 41.22 10.41
N TRP A 107 -44.85 42.07 11.41
CA TRP A 107 -45.66 43.27 11.28
C TRP A 107 -45.09 44.31 10.29
N GLU A 108 -43.77 44.38 10.12
CA GLU A 108 -43.11 45.30 9.19
C GLU A 108 -43.39 44.90 7.74
N ILE A 109 -43.33 43.60 7.43
CA ILE A 109 -43.69 43.04 6.11
C ILE A 109 -45.16 43.36 5.77
N VAL A 110 -46.05 43.23 6.76
CA VAL A 110 -47.47 43.56 6.56
C VAL A 110 -47.67 45.05 6.33
N THR A 111 -46.97 45.89 7.10
CA THR A 111 -47.02 47.36 6.99
C THR A 111 -46.51 47.84 5.64
N ALA A 112 -45.43 47.23 5.12
CA ALA A 112 -44.89 47.50 3.79
C ALA A 112 -45.82 47.03 2.64
N GLY A 113 -46.88 46.27 2.94
CA GLY A 113 -47.77 45.72 1.93
C GLY A 113 -47.19 44.52 1.17
N ASN A 114 -46.09 43.93 1.66
CA ASN A 114 -45.42 42.79 1.02
C ASN A 114 -46.08 41.44 1.34
N HIS A 115 -47.15 41.45 2.13
CA HIS A 115 -48.00 40.30 2.49
C HIS A 115 -49.08 39.99 1.44
N VAL A 116 -49.17 40.75 0.35
CA VAL A 116 -50.14 40.51 -0.72
C VAL A 116 -49.71 39.28 -1.53
N GLU A 117 -50.65 38.36 -1.76
CA GLU A 117 -50.46 37.18 -2.60
C GLU A 117 -50.36 37.58 -4.07
N ASP A 118 -49.37 37.06 -4.79
CA ASP A 118 -49.04 37.43 -6.18
C ASP A 118 -49.86 36.65 -7.22
N GLY A 119 -51.07 36.20 -6.87
CA GLY A 119 -51.93 35.39 -7.75
C GLY A 119 -51.42 33.96 -8.05
N GLN A 120 -50.15 33.66 -7.81
CA GLN A 120 -49.52 32.34 -7.96
C GLN A 120 -49.38 31.57 -6.63
N GLY A 121 -50.05 32.03 -5.57
CA GLY A 121 -49.99 31.40 -4.24
C GLY A 121 -48.70 31.68 -3.45
N SER A 122 -47.80 32.51 -3.97
CA SER A 122 -46.64 33.06 -3.27
C SER A 122 -46.89 34.49 -2.79
N PHE A 123 -46.22 34.89 -1.72
CA PHE A 123 -46.28 36.26 -1.21
C PHE A 123 -45.30 37.16 -1.95
N ARG A 124 -45.63 38.46 -2.09
CA ARG A 124 -44.76 39.45 -2.73
C ARG A 124 -43.34 39.50 -2.13
N PHE A 125 -43.20 39.36 -0.81
CA PHE A 125 -41.88 39.32 -0.17
C PHE A 125 -41.03 38.13 -0.65
N GLN A 126 -41.63 36.97 -0.93
CA GLN A 126 -40.90 35.78 -1.40
C GLN A 126 -40.35 35.99 -2.82
N ARG A 127 -41.14 36.64 -3.69
CA ARG A 127 -40.68 37.01 -5.03
C ARG A 127 -39.53 38.00 -4.98
N LEU A 128 -39.66 39.07 -4.18
CA LEU A 128 -38.58 40.05 -3.99
C LEU A 128 -37.31 39.39 -3.42
N THR A 129 -37.47 38.52 -2.42
CA THR A 129 -36.37 37.75 -1.84
C THR A 129 -35.68 36.90 -2.92
N ARG A 130 -36.44 36.24 -3.80
CA ARG A 130 -35.89 35.46 -4.94
C ARG A 130 -35.11 36.37 -5.90
N GLU A 131 -35.69 37.48 -6.33
CA GLU A 131 -35.07 38.42 -7.27
C GLU A 131 -33.74 38.98 -6.71
N THR A 132 -33.73 39.43 -5.45
CA THR A 132 -32.53 39.90 -4.74
C THR A 132 -31.48 38.79 -4.63
N THR A 133 -31.89 37.59 -4.22
CA THR A 133 -30.98 36.44 -4.08
C THR A 133 -30.30 36.08 -5.41
N VAL A 134 -31.04 36.05 -6.52
CA VAL A 134 -30.47 35.80 -7.85
C VAL A 134 -29.46 36.88 -8.24
N GLY A 135 -29.73 38.15 -7.93
CA GLY A 135 -28.81 39.26 -8.18
C GLY A 135 -27.47 39.09 -7.48
N VAL A 136 -27.51 38.91 -6.15
CA VAL A 136 -26.31 38.74 -5.30
C VAL A 136 -25.52 37.49 -5.70
N LEU A 137 -26.20 36.36 -5.89
CA LEU A 137 -25.54 35.12 -6.30
C LEU A 137 -24.86 35.26 -7.67
N ARG A 138 -25.52 35.88 -8.65
CA ARG A 138 -24.94 36.10 -9.98
C ARG A 138 -23.71 36.99 -9.92
N GLN A 139 -23.71 38.01 -9.07
CA GLN A 139 -22.57 38.91 -8.91
C GLN A 139 -21.38 38.23 -8.24
N HIS A 140 -21.58 37.58 -7.09
CA HIS A 140 -20.47 37.03 -6.31
C HIS A 140 -19.94 35.70 -6.83
N LEU A 141 -20.79 34.85 -7.42
CA LEU A 141 -20.33 33.57 -7.98
C LEU A 141 -19.63 33.75 -9.33
N ALA A 142 -19.83 34.89 -10.01
CA ALA A 142 -19.08 35.23 -11.22
C ALA A 142 -17.58 35.48 -10.95
N ASP A 143 -17.19 35.80 -9.71
CA ASP A 143 -15.79 36.00 -9.33
C ASP A 143 -14.98 34.69 -9.28
N LEU A 144 -15.66 33.54 -9.17
CA LEU A 144 -15.04 32.20 -9.16
C LEU A 144 -14.57 31.81 -10.56
N GLN A 145 -13.42 31.14 -10.64
CA GLN A 145 -12.99 30.43 -11.84
C GLN A 145 -13.58 29.01 -11.87
N SER A 146 -13.64 28.38 -13.05
CA SER A 146 -14.16 27.01 -13.19
C SER A 146 -13.48 25.98 -12.29
N SER A 147 -12.17 26.10 -12.04
CA SER A 147 -11.44 25.23 -11.10
C SER A 147 -11.81 25.47 -9.64
N ASP A 148 -12.16 26.70 -9.28
CA ASP A 148 -12.47 27.08 -7.89
C ASP A 148 -13.80 26.49 -7.41
N PHE A 149 -14.70 26.12 -8.33
CA PHE A 149 -15.95 25.43 -7.96
C PHE A 149 -15.72 24.02 -7.40
N TYR A 150 -14.58 23.39 -7.72
CA TYR A 150 -14.17 22.09 -7.19
C TYR A 150 -13.38 22.20 -5.88
N ASP A 151 -12.81 23.37 -5.59
CA ASP A 151 -12.14 23.66 -4.33
C ASP A 151 -13.18 24.04 -3.26
N THR A 152 -13.36 23.16 -2.27
CA THR A 152 -14.37 23.33 -1.22
C THR A 152 -14.11 24.58 -0.37
N ASP A 153 -12.85 24.91 -0.11
CA ASP A 153 -12.48 26.02 0.77
C ASP A 153 -12.73 27.36 0.08
N ARG A 154 -12.30 27.48 -1.18
CA ARG A 154 -12.56 28.68 -1.99
C ARG A 154 -14.05 28.90 -2.19
N ARG A 155 -14.78 27.84 -2.50
CA ARG A 155 -16.23 27.87 -2.67
C ARG A 155 -16.91 28.39 -1.40
N ASN A 156 -16.61 27.80 -0.24
CA ASN A 156 -17.21 28.21 1.04
C ASN A 156 -16.85 29.67 1.39
N ALA A 157 -15.62 30.13 1.10
CA ALA A 157 -15.20 31.50 1.35
C ALA A 157 -15.94 32.53 0.48
N VAL A 158 -16.23 32.22 -0.78
CA VAL A 158 -17.06 33.10 -1.64
C VAL A 158 -18.51 33.08 -1.17
N THR A 159 -19.04 31.91 -0.84
CA THR A 159 -20.42 31.77 -0.36
C THR A 159 -20.66 32.50 0.97
N ALA A 160 -19.70 32.47 1.90
CA ALA A 160 -19.79 33.21 3.15
C ALA A 160 -19.86 34.73 2.92
N ARG A 161 -19.01 35.27 2.03
CA ARG A 161 -19.05 36.69 1.65
C ARG A 161 -20.36 37.06 0.94
N ALA A 162 -20.84 36.19 0.04
CA ALA A 162 -22.11 36.40 -0.64
C ALA A 162 -23.30 36.39 0.34
N LEU A 163 -23.23 35.59 1.41
CA LEU A 163 -24.26 35.53 2.45
C LEU A 163 -24.31 36.82 3.28
N GLU A 164 -23.17 37.43 3.60
CA GLU A 164 -23.12 38.72 4.29
C GLU A 164 -23.82 39.81 3.47
N VAL A 165 -23.46 39.94 2.19
CA VAL A 165 -24.09 40.90 1.26
C VAL A 165 -25.57 40.59 1.06
N LEU A 166 -25.93 39.31 0.94
CA LEU A 166 -27.33 38.90 0.80
C LEU A 166 -28.16 39.33 2.01
N ASN A 167 -27.64 39.16 3.24
CA ASN A 167 -28.35 39.57 4.45
C ASN A 167 -28.46 41.10 4.57
N GLU A 168 -27.47 41.86 4.09
CA GLU A 168 -27.57 43.33 3.99
C GLU A 168 -28.68 43.76 3.02
N GLU A 169 -28.78 43.12 1.84
CA GLU A 169 -29.82 43.44 0.85
C GLU A 169 -31.22 42.93 1.23
N LEU A 170 -31.32 41.87 2.03
CA LEU A 170 -32.58 41.33 2.54
C LEU A 170 -33.09 42.04 3.80
N ALA A 171 -32.24 42.79 4.51
CA ALA A 171 -32.63 43.52 5.72
C ALA A 171 -33.82 44.48 5.52
N PRO A 172 -33.92 45.28 4.42
CA PRO A 172 -35.08 46.11 4.14
C PRO A 172 -36.38 45.33 3.87
N LEU A 173 -36.28 44.04 3.53
CA LEU A 173 -37.41 43.14 3.35
C LEU A 173 -37.78 42.41 4.64
N HIS A 174 -37.00 42.58 5.71
CA HIS A 174 -37.15 41.90 6.99
C HIS A 174 -37.07 40.37 6.88
N VAL A 175 -36.22 39.91 5.96
CA VAL A 175 -35.92 38.50 5.72
C VAL A 175 -34.46 38.25 6.04
N GLU A 176 -34.16 37.09 6.63
CA GLU A 176 -32.80 36.64 6.89
C GLU A 176 -32.54 35.29 6.19
N ALA A 177 -31.40 35.21 5.51
CA ALA A 177 -30.88 33.99 4.91
C ALA A 177 -29.91 33.31 5.89
N ASN A 178 -30.07 32.01 6.09
CA ASN A 178 -29.26 31.24 7.04
C ASN A 178 -27.97 30.71 6.39
N ALA A 179 -28.10 30.16 5.18
CA ALA A 179 -27.00 29.56 4.44
C ALA A 179 -27.29 29.65 2.94
N ILE A 180 -26.23 29.61 2.13
CA ILE A 180 -26.32 29.37 0.69
C ILE A 180 -25.70 28.00 0.46
N LEU A 181 -26.50 27.05 -0.02
CA LEU A 181 -26.08 25.66 -0.21
C LEU A 181 -25.96 25.38 -1.71
N MET A 182 -24.74 25.16 -2.20
CA MET A 182 -24.52 24.65 -3.55
C MET A 182 -24.65 23.13 -3.55
N ARG A 183 -25.62 22.62 -4.31
CA ARG A 183 -25.94 21.19 -4.39
C ARG A 183 -25.18 20.52 -5.52
N ALA A 184 -25.18 21.13 -6.70
CA ALA A 184 -24.51 20.61 -7.88
C ALA A 184 -23.99 21.75 -8.77
N VAL A 185 -22.93 21.45 -9.50
CA VAL A 185 -22.30 22.36 -10.48
C VAL A 185 -22.22 21.59 -11.78
N PHE A 186 -22.86 22.11 -12.82
CA PHE A 186 -22.85 21.52 -14.15
C PHE A 186 -22.09 22.43 -15.12
N PHE A 187 -21.09 21.86 -15.77
CA PHE A 187 -20.39 22.50 -16.87
C PHE A 187 -20.96 22.01 -18.20
N ARG A 188 -20.61 22.69 -19.29
CA ARG A 188 -20.84 22.14 -20.63
C ARG A 188 -20.06 20.83 -20.78
N PRO A 189 -20.64 19.79 -21.39
CA PRO A 189 -20.02 18.46 -21.46
C PRO A 189 -18.64 18.47 -22.14
N GLU A 190 -18.43 19.34 -23.13
CA GLU A 190 -17.14 19.52 -23.80
C GLU A 190 -16.04 20.01 -22.84
N TYR A 191 -16.38 20.90 -21.91
CA TYR A 191 -15.44 21.45 -20.94
C TYR A 191 -15.16 20.46 -19.81
N GLU A 192 -16.17 19.70 -19.39
CA GLU A 192 -16.00 18.66 -18.38
C GLU A 192 -15.02 17.56 -18.85
N GLN A 193 -15.10 17.16 -20.12
CA GLN A 193 -14.12 16.24 -20.71
C GLN A 193 -12.69 16.82 -20.69
N GLN A 194 -12.54 18.12 -21.00
CA GLN A 194 -11.23 18.78 -20.93
C GLN A 194 -10.70 18.83 -19.50
N LEU A 195 -11.56 19.11 -18.53
CA LEU A 195 -11.17 19.15 -17.12
C LEU A 195 -10.76 17.77 -16.62
N LEU A 196 -11.50 16.72 -16.98
CA LEU A 196 -11.15 15.33 -16.70
C LEU A 196 -9.79 14.97 -17.32
N GLN A 197 -9.53 15.39 -18.55
CA GLN A 197 -8.23 15.16 -19.19
C GLN A 197 -7.09 15.89 -18.46
N ILE A 198 -7.32 17.13 -18.02
CA ILE A 198 -6.34 17.89 -17.23
C ILE A 198 -6.05 17.18 -15.90
N GLN A 199 -7.09 16.69 -15.22
CA GLN A 199 -6.93 15.95 -13.97
C GLN A 199 -6.21 14.62 -14.19
N LEU A 200 -6.53 13.88 -15.25
CA LEU A 200 -5.87 12.63 -15.62
C LEU A 200 -4.39 12.88 -15.90
N ASN A 201 -4.06 13.92 -16.67
CA ASN A 201 -2.67 14.29 -16.95
C ASN A 201 -1.91 14.69 -15.66
N ALA A 202 -2.57 15.40 -14.75
CA ALA A 202 -1.98 15.75 -13.45
C ALA A 202 -1.72 14.51 -12.57
N GLN A 203 -2.66 13.55 -12.54
CA GLN A 203 -2.48 12.29 -11.83
C GLN A 203 -1.38 11.42 -12.45
N ASN A 204 -1.32 11.34 -13.78
CA ASN A 204 -0.25 10.64 -14.48
C ASN A 204 1.12 11.25 -14.15
N LYS A 205 1.22 12.57 -14.06
CA LYS A 205 2.45 13.25 -13.66
C LYS A 205 2.88 12.87 -12.23
N LEU A 206 1.94 12.74 -11.29
CA LEU A 206 2.24 12.27 -9.94
C LEU A 206 2.66 10.79 -9.94
N LEU A 207 2.00 9.95 -10.74
CA LEU A 207 2.33 8.54 -10.91
C LEU A 207 3.73 8.36 -11.51
N ASP A 208 4.08 9.14 -12.53
CA ASP A 208 5.41 9.11 -13.15
C ASP A 208 6.49 9.57 -12.18
N GLY A 209 6.18 10.56 -11.32
CA GLY A 209 7.05 10.97 -10.22
C GLY A 209 7.31 9.82 -9.23
N ALA A 210 6.25 9.14 -8.79
CA ALA A 210 6.36 7.99 -7.89
C ALA A 210 7.09 6.80 -8.55
N ARG A 211 6.85 6.53 -9.84
CA ARG A 211 7.56 5.49 -10.61
C ARG A 211 9.04 5.78 -10.72
N LYS A 212 9.41 7.05 -10.93
CA LYS A 212 10.80 7.48 -10.96
C LYS A 212 11.47 7.24 -9.60
N GLU A 213 10.83 7.60 -8.50
CA GLU A 213 11.36 7.34 -7.15
C GLU A 213 11.57 5.83 -6.90
N VAL A 214 10.63 4.98 -7.34
CA VAL A 214 10.79 3.51 -7.24
C VAL A 214 11.96 3.02 -8.09
N ALA A 215 12.10 3.53 -9.32
CA ALA A 215 13.20 3.17 -10.21
C ALA A 215 14.57 3.59 -9.64
N ASP A 216 14.65 4.81 -9.06
CA ASP A 216 15.86 5.30 -8.40
C ASP A 216 16.23 4.41 -7.21
N ILE A 217 15.25 3.99 -6.39
CA ILE A 217 15.47 3.05 -5.27
C ILE A 217 15.94 1.69 -5.77
N GLN A 218 15.31 1.12 -6.81
CA GLN A 218 15.73 -0.14 -7.41
C GLN A 218 17.17 -0.06 -7.94
N GLN A 219 17.53 1.02 -8.63
CA GLN A 219 18.91 1.23 -9.09
C GLN A 219 19.90 1.30 -7.91
N THR A 220 19.53 1.95 -6.80
CA THR A 220 20.40 1.96 -5.60
C THR A 220 20.55 0.57 -4.98
N LEU A 221 19.49 -0.23 -4.97
CA LEU A 221 19.51 -1.61 -4.46
C LEU A 221 20.41 -2.50 -5.33
N ASP A 222 20.29 -2.42 -6.66
CA ASP A 222 21.11 -3.18 -7.60
C ASP A 222 22.60 -2.82 -7.46
N ASN A 223 22.92 -1.53 -7.35
CA ASN A 223 24.28 -1.07 -7.08
C ASN A 223 24.81 -1.61 -5.74
N TYR A 224 23.96 -1.69 -4.70
CA TYR A 224 24.35 -2.25 -3.41
C TYR A 224 24.59 -3.76 -3.50
N GLN A 225 23.74 -4.50 -4.21
CA GLN A 225 23.91 -5.94 -4.46
C GLN A 225 25.18 -6.23 -5.24
N GLN A 226 25.45 -5.50 -6.33
CA GLN A 226 26.67 -5.65 -7.12
C GLN A 226 27.92 -5.37 -6.28
N ARG A 227 27.92 -4.31 -5.45
CA ARG A 227 29.02 -4.02 -4.52
C ARG A 227 29.21 -5.13 -3.50
N THR A 228 28.12 -5.69 -2.98
CA THR A 228 28.15 -6.80 -2.01
C THR A 228 28.74 -8.06 -2.65
N PHE A 229 28.33 -8.38 -3.87
CA PHE A 229 28.88 -9.50 -4.64
C PHE A 229 30.36 -9.32 -4.95
N ALA A 230 30.78 -8.12 -5.38
CA ALA A 230 32.18 -7.80 -5.61
C ALA A 230 33.04 -7.90 -4.34
N LEU A 231 32.50 -7.46 -3.19
CA LEU A 231 33.18 -7.61 -1.91
C LEU A 231 33.29 -9.09 -1.50
N ALA A 232 32.22 -9.86 -1.71
CA ALA A 232 32.19 -11.29 -1.41
C ALA A 232 33.19 -12.07 -2.29
N SER A 233 33.25 -11.79 -3.59
CA SER A 233 34.18 -12.42 -4.51
C SER A 233 35.65 -12.04 -4.21
N ALA A 234 35.92 -10.77 -3.89
CA ALA A 234 37.24 -10.34 -3.43
C ALA A 234 37.68 -11.07 -2.17
N ARG A 235 36.78 -11.24 -1.18
CA ARG A 235 37.07 -12.03 0.03
C ARG A 235 37.29 -13.50 -0.26
N ALA A 236 36.52 -14.09 -1.19
CA ALA A 236 36.71 -15.47 -1.60
C ALA A 236 38.08 -15.66 -2.28
N GLN A 237 38.49 -14.75 -3.17
CA GLN A 237 39.81 -14.76 -3.80
C GLN A 237 40.94 -14.59 -2.78
N GLU A 238 40.80 -13.66 -1.82
CA GLU A 238 41.76 -13.53 -0.72
C GLU A 238 41.88 -14.82 0.10
N TRP A 239 40.75 -15.49 0.37
CA TRP A 239 40.74 -16.75 1.09
C TRP A 239 41.46 -17.85 0.31
N VAL A 240 41.18 -18.00 -0.98
CA VAL A 240 41.88 -18.94 -1.87
C VAL A 240 43.38 -18.64 -1.91
N ALA A 241 43.78 -17.37 -2.00
CA ALA A 241 45.18 -16.96 -1.99
C ALA A 241 45.88 -17.28 -0.65
N ARG A 242 45.17 -17.14 0.49
CA ARG A 242 45.69 -17.59 1.79
C ARG A 242 45.84 -19.10 1.82
N LEU A 243 44.86 -19.85 1.33
CA LEU A 243 44.92 -21.31 1.25
C LEU A 243 46.14 -21.77 0.43
N ALA A 244 46.33 -21.20 -0.76
CA ALA A 244 47.48 -21.49 -1.62
C ALA A 244 48.83 -21.06 -1.03
N ARG A 245 48.86 -20.03 -0.17
CA ARG A 245 50.08 -19.63 0.56
C ARG A 245 50.40 -20.62 1.67
N VAL A 246 49.39 -21.08 2.39
CA VAL A 246 49.53 -22.10 3.43
C VAL A 246 49.99 -23.41 2.81
N ASP A 247 49.39 -23.83 1.69
CA ASP A 247 49.78 -25.04 0.95
C ASP A 247 51.23 -24.97 0.43
N ARG A 248 51.62 -23.83 -0.17
CA ARG A 248 53.04 -23.58 -0.54
C ARG A 248 53.97 -23.61 0.67
N ALA A 249 53.57 -23.07 1.81
CA ALA A 249 54.39 -23.11 3.02
C ALA A 249 54.59 -24.55 3.52
N TYR A 250 53.56 -25.40 3.43
CA TYR A 250 53.68 -26.82 3.73
C TYR A 250 54.59 -27.55 2.74
N GLN A 251 54.50 -27.26 1.43
CA GLN A 251 55.40 -27.82 0.42
C GLN A 251 56.88 -27.44 0.64
N VAL A 252 57.17 -26.19 0.99
CA VAL A 252 58.55 -25.73 1.24
C VAL A 252 59.09 -26.25 2.58
N GLY A 253 58.23 -26.45 3.59
CA GLY A 253 58.60 -27.10 4.85
C GLY A 253 59.12 -28.53 4.68
N PHE A 254 58.64 -29.25 3.66
CA PHE A 254 59.12 -30.58 3.30
C PHE A 254 60.52 -30.58 2.67
N LEU A 255 60.91 -29.49 1.99
CA LEU A 255 62.24 -29.35 1.36
C LEU A 255 63.37 -28.91 2.32
N ALA A 256 63.04 -28.49 3.55
CA ALA A 256 64.02 -28.03 4.55
C ALA A 256 64.49 -29.12 5.52
N VAL A 257 63.91 -30.32 5.48
CA VAL A 257 64.43 -31.47 6.25
C VAL A 257 65.61 -32.04 5.49
N LYS A 258 66.82 -31.61 5.87
CA LYS A 258 68.10 -32.15 5.39
C LYS A 258 68.15 -33.66 5.66
N PRO A 259 68.21 -34.54 4.64
CA PRO A 259 68.58 -35.92 4.88
C PRO A 259 70.09 -35.96 5.20
N GLU A 260 70.48 -36.51 6.34
CA GLU A 260 71.88 -36.86 6.62
C GLU A 260 72.29 -38.02 5.72
N VAL A 261 72.80 -37.73 4.52
CA VAL A 261 73.38 -38.73 3.61
C VAL A 261 74.90 -38.72 3.74
N ARG A 262 75.47 -39.89 4.07
CA ARG A 262 76.90 -40.17 4.09
C ARG A 262 77.49 -40.13 2.68
N VAL A 263 78.65 -39.49 2.57
CA VAL A 263 79.44 -39.35 1.33
C VAL A 263 80.08 -40.67 0.91
N SER A 264 79.96 -41.01 -0.37
CA SER A 264 80.97 -41.78 -1.11
C SER A 264 81.11 -41.22 -2.53
N ALA A 265 82.35 -40.98 -2.93
CA ALA A 265 82.80 -40.30 -4.14
C ALA A 265 82.66 -41.14 -5.43
N VAL A 266 82.66 -40.49 -6.61
CA VAL A 266 83.65 -40.66 -7.73
C VAL A 266 83.18 -39.97 -9.04
N VAL A 267 83.97 -38.96 -9.46
CA VAL A 267 84.52 -38.64 -10.82
C VAL A 267 83.63 -38.09 -11.97
N GLU A 268 83.90 -36.80 -12.29
CA GLU A 268 83.73 -35.99 -13.53
C GLU A 268 84.79 -36.35 -14.63
N PRO A 269 84.87 -35.74 -15.86
CA PRO A 269 83.98 -34.89 -16.71
C PRO A 269 84.09 -35.34 -18.24
N PRO A 270 83.98 -34.54 -19.35
CA PRO A 270 83.64 -33.10 -19.52
C PRO A 270 82.73 -32.66 -20.71
N ASP A 271 82.28 -31.40 -20.55
CA ASP A 271 82.05 -30.26 -21.48
C ASP A 271 81.06 -30.31 -22.66
N ALA A 272 80.14 -29.32 -22.68
CA ALA A 272 79.87 -28.46 -23.84
C ALA A 272 79.12 -27.17 -23.43
N ASP A 273 79.82 -26.05 -23.57
CA ASP A 273 79.35 -24.67 -23.35
C ASP A 273 78.30 -24.22 -24.37
N ALA A 274 77.39 -23.34 -23.95
CA ALA A 274 76.81 -22.30 -24.82
C ALA A 274 76.21 -21.18 -23.96
N ASP A 275 77.02 -20.14 -23.75
CA ASP A 275 76.60 -18.81 -23.28
C ASP A 275 75.69 -18.13 -24.31
N ALA A 276 74.66 -17.42 -23.82
CA ALA A 276 74.10 -16.26 -24.50
C ALA A 276 73.35 -15.37 -23.49
N ASP A 277 74.08 -14.42 -22.93
CA ASP A 277 73.52 -13.21 -22.32
C ASP A 277 72.77 -12.38 -23.38
N ALA A 278 71.61 -11.84 -23.03
CA ALA A 278 71.10 -10.60 -23.60
C ALA A 278 70.13 -9.91 -22.64
N ASP A 279 70.55 -8.71 -22.24
CA ASP A 279 69.91 -7.74 -21.37
C ASP A 279 68.51 -7.28 -21.80
N ALA A 280 67.79 -6.76 -20.80
CA ALA A 280 66.94 -5.57 -20.80
C ALA A 280 65.91 -5.37 -21.93
N ASP A 281 64.64 -5.25 -21.55
CA ASP A 281 64.03 -3.90 -21.50
C ASP A 281 62.66 -3.90 -20.80
N ALA A 282 62.49 -2.88 -19.97
CA ALA A 282 61.21 -2.46 -19.43
C ALA A 282 60.45 -1.68 -20.52
N ALA A 283 59.16 -1.94 -20.65
CA ALA A 283 58.23 -0.99 -21.28
C ALA A 283 56.83 -1.16 -20.69
N ASP A 284 56.42 -0.13 -19.96
CA ASP A 284 55.03 0.27 -19.78
C ASP A 284 54.31 0.32 -21.13
N ALA A 285 53.07 -0.17 -21.15
CA ALA A 285 52.05 0.32 -22.07
C ALA A 285 50.65 0.08 -21.47
N ASP A 286 50.11 1.17 -20.91
CA ASP A 286 48.68 1.45 -20.81
C ASP A 286 47.99 1.38 -22.18
N ALA A 287 46.65 1.34 -22.14
CA ALA A 287 45.68 1.52 -23.24
C ALA A 287 45.36 0.22 -24.03
N ASP A 288 44.11 -0.15 -24.34
CA ASP A 288 42.83 0.54 -24.33
C ASP A 288 41.71 -0.47 -24.11
N ALA A 289 40.65 0.02 -23.47
CA ALA A 289 39.33 -0.59 -23.49
C ALA A 289 38.75 -0.50 -24.91
N ALA A 290 38.29 -1.63 -25.43
CA ALA A 290 37.38 -1.65 -26.57
C ALA A 290 36.18 -2.52 -26.19
N ASP A 291 35.06 -1.81 -26.03
CA ASP A 291 33.70 -2.33 -26.07
C ASP A 291 33.54 -3.29 -27.26
N ALA A 292 32.93 -4.44 -26.99
CA ALA A 292 32.22 -5.21 -27.98
C ALA A 292 30.96 -5.77 -27.32
N ASP A 293 29.92 -4.95 -27.38
CA ASP A 293 28.54 -5.40 -27.33
C ASP A 293 28.34 -6.49 -28.39
N ALA A 294 27.84 -7.64 -27.94
CA ALA A 294 27.25 -8.64 -28.80
C ALA A 294 26.00 -9.21 -28.11
N ASP A 295 24.91 -8.47 -28.27
CA ASP A 295 23.56 -9.04 -28.35
C ASP A 295 23.52 -10.08 -29.47
N ALA A 296 23.09 -11.30 -29.18
CA ALA A 296 22.39 -12.15 -30.14
C ALA A 296 21.76 -13.37 -29.43
N ASP A 297 20.47 -13.24 -29.19
CA ASP A 297 19.42 -14.20 -29.52
C ASP A 297 19.54 -15.65 -29.03
N ALA A 298 18.63 -15.92 -28.11
CA ALA A 298 18.01 -17.20 -27.87
C ALA A 298 17.54 -17.88 -29.17
N ALA A 299 17.95 -19.13 -29.34
CA ALA A 299 17.24 -20.08 -30.17
C ALA A 299 17.08 -21.38 -29.37
N ASP A 300 15.83 -21.66 -29.03
CA ASP A 300 15.30 -22.99 -28.76
C ASP A 300 15.83 -23.98 -29.81
N ALA A 301 16.38 -25.08 -29.33
CA ALA A 301 16.50 -26.30 -30.11
C ALA A 301 16.32 -27.49 -29.18
N ASP A 302 15.07 -27.96 -29.13
CA ASP A 302 14.72 -29.33 -28.79
C ASP A 302 15.64 -30.30 -29.52
N ALA A 303 16.35 -31.14 -28.77
CA ALA A 303 17.09 -32.26 -29.32
C ALA A 303 16.69 -33.53 -28.58
N ASP A 304 15.81 -34.26 -29.25
CA ASP A 304 15.37 -35.62 -28.96
C ASP A 304 16.56 -36.55 -28.68
N ALA A 305 16.37 -37.33 -27.63
CA ALA A 305 17.21 -38.46 -27.29
C ALA A 305 16.88 -39.64 -28.22
N ASP A 306 17.74 -39.90 -29.19
CA ASP A 306 17.80 -41.18 -29.88
C ASP A 306 19.20 -41.79 -29.69
N ALA A 307 19.22 -42.91 -28.97
CA ALA A 307 20.34 -43.82 -28.90
C ALA A 307 20.61 -44.44 -30.29
N PRO A 308 21.86 -44.82 -30.55
CA PRO A 308 22.03 -46.20 -30.98
C PRO A 308 23.21 -46.92 -30.32
N ASP A 309 22.96 -48.20 -30.06
CA ASP A 309 23.96 -49.25 -29.85
C ASP A 309 25.05 -49.21 -30.92
N ALA A 310 26.30 -49.38 -30.49
CA ALA A 310 27.36 -49.88 -31.34
C ALA A 310 28.43 -50.59 -30.49
N ASP A 311 28.34 -51.92 -30.49
CA ASP A 311 29.43 -52.83 -30.19
C ASP A 311 30.65 -52.50 -31.06
N ALA A 312 31.83 -52.41 -30.44
CA ALA A 312 33.11 -52.54 -31.14
C ALA A 312 34.16 -53.15 -30.20
N ASP A 313 34.50 -54.38 -30.53
CA ASP A 313 35.59 -55.19 -29.98
C ASP A 313 37.00 -54.60 -30.27
N THR A 314 37.84 -54.65 -29.22
CA THR A 314 39.30 -54.92 -29.19
C THR A 314 40.33 -53.87 -29.70
N PRO A 315 41.64 -53.96 -29.34
CA PRO A 315 42.33 -54.76 -28.29
C PRO A 315 43.41 -54.02 -27.45
N ASP A 316 43.80 -54.66 -26.34
CA ASP A 316 45.14 -54.78 -25.72
C ASP A 316 46.16 -53.61 -25.77
N ALA A 317 46.23 -52.91 -24.63
CA ALA A 317 47.45 -52.48 -23.95
C ALA A 317 47.00 -52.17 -22.50
N ASP A 318 47.30 -52.96 -21.49
CA ASP A 318 48.58 -52.93 -20.79
C ASP A 318 48.76 -54.21 -19.96
N ALA A 319 49.43 -55.21 -20.54
CA ALA A 319 49.87 -56.42 -19.85
C ALA A 319 51.24 -56.24 -19.18
N ALA A 320 51.43 -55.15 -18.41
CA ALA A 320 52.67 -54.89 -17.69
C ALA A 320 52.49 -54.23 -16.31
N GLU A 321 51.32 -54.38 -15.67
CA GLU A 321 51.05 -53.73 -14.37
C GLU A 321 51.11 -54.64 -13.13
N ASN A 322 51.32 -55.95 -13.25
CA ASN A 322 51.12 -56.84 -12.09
C ASN A 322 52.25 -57.84 -11.84
N GLU A 323 53.43 -57.36 -11.45
CA GLU A 323 54.44 -58.22 -10.83
C GLU A 323 54.89 -57.80 -9.41
N ALA A 324 54.36 -56.70 -8.86
CA ALA A 324 54.51 -56.36 -7.43
C ALA A 324 53.19 -56.46 -6.62
N LEU A 325 52.04 -56.60 -7.27
CA LEU A 325 50.73 -56.81 -6.65
C LEU A 325 50.29 -58.30 -6.62
N ALA A 326 51.06 -59.20 -7.22
CA ALA A 326 50.75 -60.63 -7.29
C ALA A 326 50.94 -61.41 -5.96
N ALA A 327 51.18 -60.71 -4.86
CA ALA A 327 51.25 -61.31 -3.52
C ALA A 327 50.08 -60.92 -2.60
N LEU A 328 49.14 -60.08 -3.07
CA LEU A 328 47.92 -59.73 -2.32
C LEU A 328 46.71 -60.22 -3.10
N THR A 329 45.90 -61.03 -2.45
CA THR A 329 44.65 -61.57 -3.01
C THR A 329 43.64 -60.44 -3.24
N ALA A 330 42.69 -60.62 -4.17
CA ALA A 330 41.63 -59.64 -4.42
C ALA A 330 40.77 -59.34 -3.17
N GLU A 331 40.70 -60.29 -2.22
CA GLU A 331 40.09 -60.08 -0.90
C GLU A 331 40.88 -59.10 -0.03
N GLU A 332 42.22 -59.18 -0.01
CA GLU A 332 43.07 -58.29 0.79
C GLU A 332 43.09 -56.85 0.25
N LEU A 333 42.92 -56.66 -1.06
CA LEU A 333 42.73 -55.35 -1.69
C LEU A 333 41.37 -54.73 -1.33
N ALA A 334 40.30 -55.55 -1.32
CA ALA A 334 38.97 -55.11 -0.91
C ALA A 334 38.89 -54.76 0.59
N GLU A 335 39.57 -55.53 1.46
CA GLU A 335 39.70 -55.20 2.89
C GLU A 335 40.46 -53.89 3.13
N LEU A 336 41.48 -53.59 2.32
CA LEU A 336 42.22 -52.32 2.41
C LEU A 336 41.38 -51.12 1.98
N GLU A 337 40.52 -51.27 0.96
CA GLU A 337 39.55 -50.24 0.57
C GLU A 337 38.47 -50.02 1.64
N GLU A 338 37.97 -51.09 2.26
CA GLU A 338 36.98 -51.01 3.34
C GLU A 338 37.58 -50.37 4.61
N LEU A 339 38.83 -50.71 4.96
CA LEU A 339 39.56 -50.08 6.06
C LEU A 339 39.93 -48.61 5.79
N ALA A 340 40.13 -48.23 4.53
CA ALA A 340 40.32 -46.84 4.13
C ALA A 340 39.02 -46.01 4.22
N ALA A 341 37.85 -46.66 4.07
CA ALA A 341 36.54 -46.02 4.18
C ALA A 341 36.02 -45.86 5.61
N GLN A 342 36.57 -46.60 6.59
CA GLN A 342 36.21 -46.46 8.00
C GLN A 342 36.73 -45.13 8.58
N SER A 343 35.82 -44.36 9.19
CA SER A 343 36.09 -43.04 9.78
C SER A 343 37.40 -43.03 10.58
N ILE A 344 38.30 -42.14 10.19
CA ILE A 344 39.61 -41.97 10.82
C ILE A 344 39.37 -41.47 12.24
N ASP A 345 39.73 -42.28 13.22
CA ASP A 345 39.73 -41.90 14.63
C ASP A 345 40.76 -40.78 14.85
N LEU A 346 40.27 -39.64 15.35
CA LEU A 346 41.01 -38.39 15.52
C LEU A 346 41.78 -38.33 16.85
N GLU A 347 41.73 -39.39 17.67
CA GLU A 347 42.47 -39.45 18.92
C GLU A 347 44.00 -39.47 18.72
N PRO A 348 44.78 -38.70 19.51
CA PRO A 348 46.24 -38.73 19.46
C PRO A 348 46.77 -40.16 19.70
N GLY A 349 47.40 -40.74 18.67
CA GLY A 349 47.92 -42.11 18.72
C GLY A 349 47.06 -43.15 17.99
N ALA A 350 45.88 -42.79 17.47
CA ALA A 350 45.08 -43.67 16.61
C ALA A 350 45.85 -44.12 15.35
N ALA A 351 46.64 -43.23 14.75
CA ALA A 351 47.51 -43.56 13.63
C ALA A 351 48.60 -44.59 13.99
N ARG A 352 49.14 -44.54 15.22
CA ARG A 352 50.10 -45.56 15.71
C ARG A 352 49.43 -46.91 15.91
N ARG A 353 48.26 -46.94 16.52
CA ARG A 353 47.46 -48.16 16.74
C ARG A 353 47.12 -48.84 15.41
N LYS A 354 46.58 -48.09 14.44
CA LYS A 354 46.27 -48.61 13.11
C LYS A 354 47.52 -49.07 12.35
N LEU A 355 48.66 -48.41 12.54
CA LEU A 355 49.91 -48.82 11.91
C LEU A 355 50.52 -50.06 12.58
N GLU A 356 50.25 -50.32 13.86
CA GLU A 356 50.62 -51.57 14.53
C GLU A 356 49.71 -52.75 14.12
N GLU A 357 48.45 -52.47 13.76
CA GLU A 357 47.47 -53.47 13.30
C GLU A 357 47.71 -53.94 11.86
N LEU A 358 48.40 -53.15 11.02
CA LEU A 358 48.72 -53.52 9.64
C LEU A 358 49.73 -54.66 9.57
N THR A 359 49.45 -55.65 8.72
CA THR A 359 50.38 -56.76 8.47
C THR A 359 51.64 -56.27 7.75
N VAL A 360 52.74 -57.02 7.86
CA VAL A 360 54.02 -56.66 7.21
C VAL A 360 53.85 -56.49 5.70
N ALA A 361 53.02 -57.32 5.06
CA ALA A 361 52.71 -57.25 3.63
C ALA A 361 51.98 -55.94 3.25
N GLN A 362 51.01 -55.51 4.07
CA GLN A 362 50.27 -54.27 3.86
C GLN A 362 51.16 -53.05 4.07
N LYS A 363 52.08 -53.09 5.06
CA LYS A 363 53.07 -52.03 5.27
C LYS A 363 54.00 -51.91 4.07
N THR A 364 54.54 -53.01 3.57
CA THR A 364 55.40 -52.98 2.38
C THR A 364 54.65 -52.46 1.16
N ALA A 365 53.38 -52.84 0.96
CA ALA A 365 52.57 -52.34 -0.14
C ALA A 365 52.32 -50.82 -0.03
N LEU A 366 52.04 -50.31 1.17
CA LEU A 366 51.90 -48.86 1.40
C LEU A 366 53.21 -48.10 1.17
N LEU A 367 54.35 -48.68 1.56
CA LEU A 367 55.67 -48.09 1.31
C LEU A 367 56.01 -48.09 -0.19
N THR A 368 55.71 -49.17 -0.90
CA THR A 368 55.90 -49.23 -2.36
C THR A 368 54.99 -48.23 -3.08
N ALA A 369 53.74 -48.07 -2.64
CA ALA A 369 52.82 -47.09 -3.19
C ALA A 369 53.28 -45.64 -2.91
N ALA A 370 53.76 -45.37 -1.69
CA ALA A 370 54.33 -44.08 -1.33
C ALA A 370 55.59 -43.75 -2.13
N ALA A 371 56.50 -44.71 -2.28
CA ALA A 371 57.71 -44.58 -3.09
C ALA A 371 57.41 -44.34 -4.58
N LYS A 372 56.37 -45.01 -5.13
CA LYS A 372 55.89 -44.78 -6.49
C LYS A 372 55.31 -43.37 -6.67
N ALA A 373 54.56 -42.87 -5.69
CA ALA A 373 53.90 -41.56 -5.78
C ALA A 373 54.87 -40.38 -5.59
N LEU A 374 55.89 -40.54 -4.74
CA LEU A 374 56.80 -39.46 -4.35
C LEU A 374 58.16 -39.52 -5.06
N GLY A 375 58.49 -40.65 -5.69
CA GLY A 375 59.78 -40.94 -6.29
C GLY A 375 60.83 -41.30 -5.22
N GLY A 376 61.43 -42.49 -5.32
CA GLY A 376 62.46 -42.98 -4.40
C GLY A 376 62.41 -44.51 -4.21
N GLU A 377 63.30 -45.06 -3.39
CA GLU A 377 63.26 -46.49 -3.02
C GLU A 377 62.40 -46.71 -1.76
N PRO A 378 61.66 -47.84 -1.64
CA PRO A 378 60.77 -48.09 -0.50
C PRO A 378 61.45 -48.03 0.87
N ASP A 379 62.73 -48.35 0.91
CA ASP A 379 63.53 -48.39 2.15
C ASP A 379 63.88 -46.99 2.68
N GLU A 380 63.73 -45.94 1.87
CA GLU A 380 63.93 -44.54 2.28
C GLU A 380 62.75 -44.00 3.10
N TYR A 381 61.58 -44.64 2.97
CA TYR A 381 60.34 -44.27 3.64
C TYR A 381 60.10 -45.20 4.84
N GLY A 382 60.66 -44.88 6.01
CA GLY A 382 60.42 -45.68 7.22
C GLY A 382 59.02 -45.50 7.84
N ASP A 383 58.68 -46.31 8.85
CA ASP A 383 57.40 -46.23 9.60
C ASP A 383 57.07 -44.82 10.14
N ASN A 384 58.10 -44.03 10.48
CA ASN A 384 57.95 -42.63 10.92
C ASN A 384 57.36 -41.74 9.82
N TYR A 385 57.65 -42.02 8.56
CA TYR A 385 57.15 -41.29 7.40
C TYR A 385 55.66 -41.56 7.17
N LEU A 386 55.26 -42.83 7.22
CA LEU A 386 53.85 -43.23 7.18
C LEU A 386 53.04 -42.61 8.33
N LEU A 387 53.63 -42.54 9.53
CA LEU A 387 53.03 -41.85 10.66
C LEU A 387 52.84 -40.35 10.39
N GLY A 388 53.84 -39.70 9.77
CA GLY A 388 53.78 -38.31 9.36
C GLY A 388 52.64 -38.04 8.37
N ILE A 389 52.52 -38.87 7.32
CA ILE A 389 51.43 -38.77 6.33
C ILE A 389 50.07 -38.93 7.03
N LYS A 390 49.91 -39.94 7.90
CA LYS A 390 48.64 -40.17 8.60
C LYS A 390 48.28 -39.05 9.57
N ASN A 391 49.25 -38.45 10.24
CA ASN A 391 49.03 -37.28 11.08
C ASN A 391 48.61 -36.07 10.25
N ILE A 392 49.27 -35.80 9.12
CA ILE A 392 48.89 -34.71 8.22
C ILE A 392 47.47 -34.93 7.66
N GLN A 393 47.13 -36.15 7.25
CA GLN A 393 45.77 -36.51 6.81
C GLN A 393 44.73 -36.29 7.91
N ALA A 394 45.06 -36.64 9.16
CA ALA A 394 44.17 -36.42 10.30
C ALA A 394 44.00 -34.92 10.60
N GLU A 395 45.09 -34.13 10.54
CA GLU A 395 45.04 -32.68 10.74
C GLU A 395 44.27 -31.96 9.64
N THR A 396 44.46 -32.33 8.36
CA THR A 396 43.70 -31.74 7.24
C THR A 396 42.23 -32.08 7.31
N LEU A 397 41.88 -33.31 7.68
CA LEU A 397 40.49 -33.72 7.88
C LEU A 397 39.85 -32.98 9.08
N ALA A 398 40.58 -32.85 10.19
CA ALA A 398 40.12 -32.08 11.35
C ALA A 398 39.91 -30.59 11.00
N TYR A 399 40.81 -30.03 10.18
CA TYR A 399 40.70 -28.65 9.69
C TYR A 399 39.51 -28.48 8.75
N ASP A 400 39.30 -29.39 7.79
CA ASP A 400 38.14 -29.36 6.89
C ASP A 400 36.82 -29.49 7.67
N GLN A 401 36.75 -30.42 8.64
CA GLN A 401 35.57 -30.54 9.51
C GLN A 401 35.31 -29.27 10.31
N ARG A 402 36.36 -28.66 10.88
CA ARG A 402 36.23 -27.38 11.60
C ARG A 402 35.77 -26.27 10.67
N LEU A 403 36.33 -26.17 9.47
CA LEU A 403 35.98 -25.15 8.50
C LEU A 403 34.54 -25.30 8.01
N ARG A 404 34.08 -26.53 7.75
CA ARG A 404 32.68 -26.83 7.42
C ARG A 404 31.75 -26.45 8.57
N ALA A 405 32.10 -26.81 9.81
CA ALA A 405 31.31 -26.42 10.97
C ALA A 405 31.24 -24.89 11.16
N GLU A 406 32.34 -24.17 10.93
CA GLU A 406 32.37 -22.70 10.95
C GLU A 406 31.51 -22.11 9.81
N ALA A 407 31.60 -22.66 8.58
CA ALA A 407 30.80 -22.24 7.44
C ALA A 407 29.31 -22.48 7.66
N ASP A 408 28.93 -23.66 8.14
CA ASP A 408 27.55 -24.01 8.49
C ASP A 408 27.01 -23.10 9.59
N GLY A 409 27.84 -22.77 10.60
CA GLY A 409 27.49 -21.81 11.64
C GLY A 409 27.23 -20.40 11.11
N VAL A 410 28.06 -19.91 10.18
CA VAL A 410 27.86 -18.61 9.54
C VAL A 410 26.62 -18.61 8.64
N ALA A 411 26.41 -19.66 7.84
CA ALA A 411 25.25 -19.81 6.98
C ALA A 411 23.95 -19.88 7.80
N ALA A 412 23.92 -20.65 8.88
CA ALA A 412 22.78 -20.73 9.79
C ALA A 412 22.46 -19.37 10.43
N ARG A 413 23.49 -18.62 10.86
CA ARG A 413 23.30 -17.27 11.41
C ARG A 413 22.72 -16.30 10.38
N LEU A 414 23.28 -16.26 9.17
CA LEU A 414 22.80 -15.39 8.09
C LEU A 414 21.37 -15.73 7.68
N ASN A 415 21.02 -17.02 7.61
CA ASN A 415 19.64 -17.44 7.35
C ASN A 415 18.68 -17.01 8.46
N ALA A 416 19.08 -17.13 9.72
CA ALA A 416 18.28 -16.67 10.85
C ALA A 416 18.10 -15.14 10.86
N GLU A 417 19.15 -14.38 10.56
CA GLU A 417 19.07 -12.92 10.40
C GLU A 417 18.15 -12.52 9.23
N GLY A 418 18.25 -13.21 8.09
CA GLY A 418 17.36 -13.00 6.95
C GLY A 418 15.90 -13.29 7.28
N GLN A 419 15.61 -14.40 7.95
CA GLN A 419 14.26 -14.73 8.40
C GLN A 419 13.72 -13.71 9.42
N ALA A 420 14.57 -13.23 10.33
CA ALA A 420 14.18 -12.20 11.29
C ALA A 420 13.82 -10.87 10.59
N LEU A 421 14.59 -10.44 9.60
CA LEU A 421 14.30 -9.24 8.81
C LEU A 421 12.99 -9.38 8.01
N VAL A 422 12.76 -10.54 7.38
CA VAL A 422 11.50 -10.80 6.67
C VAL A 422 10.30 -10.77 7.63
N ALA A 423 10.45 -11.38 8.81
CA ALA A 423 9.41 -11.35 9.84
C ALA A 423 9.13 -9.92 10.35
N GLU A 424 10.17 -9.09 10.53
CA GLU A 424 10.03 -7.69 10.93
C GLU A 424 9.28 -6.87 9.86
N VAL A 425 9.63 -7.03 8.58
CA VAL A 425 8.96 -6.34 7.47
C VAL A 425 7.50 -6.75 7.38
N ASN A 426 7.21 -8.06 7.48
CA ASN A 426 5.84 -8.58 7.46
C ASN A 426 5.03 -8.05 8.65
N GLY A 427 5.60 -8.05 9.86
CA GLY A 427 4.95 -7.50 11.05
C GLY A 427 4.65 -6.01 10.92
N ASN A 428 5.60 -5.23 10.38
CA ASN A 428 5.39 -3.80 10.10
C ASN A 428 4.32 -3.56 9.03
N TYR A 429 4.30 -4.39 7.98
CA TYR A 429 3.28 -4.33 6.94
C TYR A 429 1.88 -4.62 7.51
N GLU A 430 1.72 -5.72 8.24
CA GLU A 430 0.47 -6.11 8.89
C GLU A 430 0.00 -5.03 9.88
N ALA A 431 0.90 -4.46 10.69
CA ALA A 431 0.57 -3.38 11.60
C ALA A 431 0.04 -2.14 10.88
N ARG A 432 0.66 -1.76 9.76
CA ARG A 432 0.20 -0.63 8.93
C ARG A 432 -1.13 -0.93 8.26
N VAL A 433 -1.34 -2.14 7.76
CA VAL A 433 -2.63 -2.58 7.18
C VAL A 433 -3.73 -2.50 8.23
N ASN A 434 -3.49 -3.04 9.43
CA ASN A 434 -4.46 -2.97 10.53
C ASN A 434 -4.76 -1.51 10.92
N GLN A 435 -3.74 -0.65 11.02
CA GLN A 435 -3.93 0.76 11.29
C GLN A 435 -4.77 1.48 10.20
N LEU A 436 -4.55 1.14 8.93
CA LEU A 436 -5.34 1.68 7.82
C LEU A 436 -6.78 1.15 7.84
N LEU A 437 -6.99 -0.13 8.16
CA LEU A 437 -8.32 -0.75 8.27
C LEU A 437 -9.13 -0.20 9.45
N ASP A 438 -8.47 0.10 10.58
CA ASP A 438 -9.11 0.70 11.76
C ASP A 438 -9.49 2.18 11.56
N SER A 439 -8.90 2.84 10.56
CA SER A 439 -9.25 4.22 10.21
C SER A 439 -10.72 4.32 9.77
N PRO A 440 -11.36 5.51 9.87
CA PRO A 440 -12.72 5.70 9.36
C PRO A 440 -12.89 5.34 7.88
N ALA A 441 -11.88 5.62 7.06
CA ALA A 441 -11.87 5.29 5.64
C ALA A 441 -11.72 3.78 5.41
N GLY A 442 -10.86 3.10 6.20
CA GLY A 442 -10.69 1.64 6.15
C GLY A 442 -11.97 0.90 6.50
N ARG A 443 -12.64 1.30 7.58
CA ARG A 443 -13.95 0.73 7.97
C ARG A 443 -15.02 0.94 6.91
N ALA A 444 -15.05 2.12 6.28
CA ALA A 444 -15.96 2.37 5.16
C ALA A 444 -15.66 1.48 3.95
N PHE A 445 -14.39 1.24 3.64
CA PHE A 445 -13.96 0.33 2.56
C PHE A 445 -14.36 -1.13 2.83
N VAL A 446 -14.12 -1.63 4.06
CA VAL A 446 -14.52 -2.99 4.46
C VAL A 446 -16.04 -3.14 4.44
N ALA A 447 -16.79 -2.15 4.93
CA ALA A 447 -18.24 -2.14 4.87
C ALA A 447 -18.76 -2.16 3.41
N TRP A 448 -18.12 -1.41 2.50
CA TRP A 448 -18.45 -1.43 1.08
C TRP A 448 -18.17 -2.79 0.43
N GLN A 449 -17.01 -3.39 0.70
CA GLN A 449 -16.64 -4.70 0.16
C GLN A 449 -17.53 -5.82 0.73
N ALA A 450 -17.90 -5.73 2.01
CA ALA A 450 -18.88 -6.63 2.61
C ALA A 450 -20.25 -6.48 1.95
N ALA A 451 -20.72 -5.25 1.73
CA ALA A 451 -22.00 -4.98 1.08
C ALA A 451 -22.05 -5.50 -0.36
N ALA A 452 -20.95 -5.43 -1.11
CA ALA A 452 -20.87 -5.94 -2.48
C ALA A 452 -21.07 -7.47 -2.57
N ASN A 453 -20.75 -8.20 -1.50
CA ASN A 453 -20.91 -9.66 -1.43
C ASN A 453 -22.27 -10.10 -0.85
N ILE A 454 -23.16 -9.16 -0.50
CA ILE A 454 -24.50 -9.48 0.00
C ILE A 454 -25.44 -9.59 -1.20
N HIS A 455 -25.87 -10.81 -1.47
CA HIS A 455 -26.94 -11.08 -2.42
C HIS A 455 -28.28 -11.15 -1.67
N PHE A 456 -29.13 -10.14 -1.87
CA PHE A 456 -30.51 -10.20 -1.39
C PHE A 456 -31.30 -11.21 -2.22
N ALA A 457 -32.06 -12.07 -1.57
CA ALA A 457 -33.03 -12.92 -2.25
C ALA A 457 -34.11 -12.04 -2.92
N GLU A 458 -34.48 -12.37 -4.16
CA GLU A 458 -35.50 -11.64 -4.93
C GLU A 458 -36.88 -11.65 -4.25
N GLU A 459 -37.17 -12.71 -3.47
CA GLU A 459 -38.37 -12.83 -2.64
C GLU A 459 -38.00 -12.79 -1.14
N LEU A 460 -38.20 -11.64 -0.51
CA LEU A 460 -38.13 -11.48 0.94
C LEU A 460 -39.52 -11.70 1.56
N THR A 461 -39.74 -12.88 2.15
CA THR A 461 -40.99 -13.19 2.87
C THR A 461 -40.91 -12.70 4.31
N PHE A 462 -41.51 -11.54 4.59
CA PHE A 462 -41.60 -11.00 5.95
C PHE A 462 -42.73 -11.70 6.73
N GLN A 463 -42.39 -12.67 7.59
CA GLN A 463 -43.34 -13.18 8.59
C GLN A 463 -43.40 -12.23 9.79
N SER A 464 -44.20 -11.17 9.68
CA SER A 464 -44.50 -10.30 10.82
C SER A 464 -45.65 -10.89 11.63
N ARG A 465 -45.38 -11.26 12.89
CA ARG A 465 -46.41 -11.69 13.86
C ARG A 465 -47.24 -10.51 14.39
N ASP A 466 -46.78 -9.28 14.15
CA ASP A 466 -47.33 -8.03 14.72
C ASP A 466 -47.89 -7.04 13.67
N GLY A 467 -47.99 -7.42 12.40
CA GLY A 467 -48.73 -6.65 11.38
C GLY A 467 -48.14 -5.30 10.96
N ILE A 468 -46.99 -4.89 11.49
CA ILE A 468 -46.25 -3.70 11.03
C ILE A 468 -45.07 -4.18 10.17
N PRO A 469 -44.96 -3.77 8.89
CA PRO A 469 -43.78 -4.05 8.10
C PRO A 469 -42.60 -3.29 8.73
N SER A 470 -41.59 -4.01 9.21
CA SER A 470 -40.35 -3.41 9.70
C SER A 470 -39.65 -2.75 8.53
N VAL A 471 -39.77 -1.43 8.40
CA VAL A 471 -39.03 -0.66 7.40
C VAL A 471 -37.54 -0.79 7.76
N LEU A 472 -36.80 -1.52 6.93
CA LEU A 472 -35.37 -1.71 7.10
C LEU A 472 -34.69 -0.35 6.87
N ARG A 473 -34.28 0.30 7.97
CA ARG A 473 -33.60 1.59 7.88
C ARG A 473 -32.21 1.35 7.33
N LEU A 474 -32.01 1.64 6.05
CA LEU A 474 -30.73 1.49 5.35
C LEU A 474 -29.57 2.16 6.08
N ARG A 475 -29.84 3.26 6.80
CA ARG A 475 -28.84 3.95 7.63
C ARG A 475 -28.40 3.13 8.84
N ASP A 476 -29.33 2.48 9.53
CA ASP A 476 -29.02 1.66 10.71
C ASP A 476 -28.34 0.35 10.28
N PHE A 477 -28.72 -0.17 9.12
CA PHE A 477 -28.03 -1.28 8.47
C PHE A 477 -26.58 -0.90 8.09
N ALA A 478 -26.36 0.25 7.44
CA ALA A 478 -25.02 0.73 7.12
C ALA A 478 -24.16 0.99 8.37
N ARG A 479 -24.74 1.50 9.46
CA ARG A 479 -24.03 1.67 10.75
C ARG A 479 -23.62 0.34 11.37
N ALA A 480 -24.49 -0.67 11.32
CA ALA A 480 -24.15 -2.01 11.78
C ALA A 480 -22.97 -2.60 10.98
N PHE A 481 -22.85 -2.31 9.68
CA PHE A 481 -21.69 -2.71 8.87
C PHE A 481 -20.41 -1.95 9.19
N MET A 482 -20.51 -0.71 9.65
CA MET A 482 -19.35 0.09 10.09
C MET A 482 -18.92 -0.22 11.53
N GLY A 483 -19.70 -1.03 12.27
CA GLY A 483 -19.42 -1.44 13.65
C GLY A 483 -19.83 -0.42 14.72
N ASP A 484 -20.71 0.53 14.38
CA ASP A 484 -21.20 1.61 15.26
C ASP A 484 -22.48 1.29 16.03
#